data_AF-J9B8V2-F1
#
_entry.id   AF-J9B8V2-F1
#
_cell.length_a   1.000
_cell.length_b   1.000
_cell.length_c   1.000
_cell.angle_alpha   90.00
_cell.angle_beta   90.00
_cell.angle_gamma   90.00
#
_symmetry.space_group_name_H-M   'P 1'
#
loop_
_entity.id
_entity.type
_entity.pdbx_description
1 polymer ?
#
loop_
_entity_poly.entity_id
_entity_poly.type
_entity_poly.pdbx_seq_one_letter_code
_entity_poly.pdbx_strand_id
1 'polypeptide(L)'
;MCKCFVEYTDRDMPISLKPYGVANDSYSSTEDQCLVTCLKDTRCKTVVYGLIGGRDIFTCELYESMTVNQLIYVPNVNIYLPKRKSDCKVYYEHIQSLKILNRQEEVTKRKMTYLILLGQRNHFAFG
;
A
#
# COMPACT_ATOMS: atom_id res chain seq x y z
N MET A 1 12.63 -1.87 8.96
CA MET A 1 13.19 -1.81 7.58
C MET A 1 13.11 -0.44 6.90
N CYS A 2 12.40 0.52 7.48
CA CYS A 2 11.99 1.78 6.85
C CYS A 2 13.13 2.66 6.32
N LYS A 3 14.37 2.52 6.80
CA LYS A 3 15.53 3.26 6.26
C LYS A 3 15.78 2.98 4.78
N CYS A 4 15.42 1.77 4.30
CA CYS A 4 15.52 1.39 2.89
C CYS A 4 14.38 1.96 2.05
N PHE A 5 13.43 2.69 2.62
CA PHE A 5 12.26 3.18 1.93
C PHE A 5 12.14 4.70 2.06
N VAL A 6 11.46 5.30 1.09
CA VAL A 6 10.86 6.64 1.24
C VAL A 6 9.40 6.41 1.60
N GLU A 7 8.99 6.91 2.76
CA GLU A 7 7.63 6.80 3.26
C GLU A 7 6.84 8.07 2.94
N TYR A 8 5.60 7.88 2.48
CA TYR A 8 4.59 8.92 2.39
C TYR A 8 3.40 8.49 3.25
N THR A 9 3.20 9.19 4.36
CA THR A 9 2.15 8.88 5.33
C THR A 9 0.79 9.40 4.88
N ASP A 10 -0.27 8.66 5.19
CA ASP A 10 -1.67 8.99 4.88
C ASP A 10 -1.93 9.25 3.38
N ARG A 11 -1.24 8.49 2.53
CA ARG A 11 -1.35 8.55 1.07
C ARG A 11 -1.60 7.17 0.49
N ASP A 12 -2.52 7.10 -0.47
CA ASP A 12 -2.76 5.91 -1.31
C ASP A 12 -2.57 6.28 -2.80
N MET A 13 -2.30 5.27 -3.61
CA MET A 13 -2.18 5.39 -5.06
C MET A 13 -3.52 5.77 -5.69
N PRO A 14 -3.52 6.57 -6.77
CA PRO A 14 -4.74 6.89 -7.50
C PRO A 14 -5.39 5.63 -8.08
N ILE A 15 -6.70 5.69 -8.32
CA ILE A 15 -7.51 4.60 -8.90
C ILE A 15 -7.00 4.20 -10.29
N SER A 16 -6.42 5.14 -11.03
CA SER A 16 -5.84 4.88 -12.35
C SER A 16 -4.68 3.87 -12.31
N LEU A 17 -4.00 3.76 -11.16
CA LEU A 17 -2.95 2.78 -10.96
C LEU A 17 -3.53 1.54 -10.30
N LYS A 18 -3.34 0.41 -10.96
CA LYS A 18 -3.75 -0.90 -10.47
C LYS A 18 -2.54 -1.60 -9.84
N PRO A 19 -2.67 -2.18 -8.64
CA PRO A 19 -1.61 -3.02 -8.10
C PRO A 19 -1.48 -4.27 -8.97
N TYR A 20 -0.25 -4.74 -9.19
CA TYR A 20 -0.08 -6.03 -9.86
C TYR A 20 -0.29 -7.19 -8.90
N GLY A 21 -0.24 -6.91 -7.59
CA GLY A 21 -0.29 -7.91 -6.55
C GLY A 21 -0.81 -7.37 -5.23
N VAL A 22 -1.60 -8.18 -4.54
CA VAL A 22 -2.13 -7.89 -3.20
C VAL A 22 -1.85 -9.11 -2.32
N ALA A 23 -1.42 -8.89 -1.08
CA ALA A 23 -1.21 -9.99 -0.15
C ALA A 23 -2.53 -10.73 0.14
N ASN A 24 -2.47 -12.07 0.15
CA ASN A 24 -3.63 -12.92 0.42
C ASN A 24 -4.16 -12.75 1.85
N ASP A 25 -3.24 -12.77 2.82
CA ASP A 25 -3.53 -12.84 4.24
C ASP A 25 -3.36 -11.49 4.91
N SER A 26 -4.29 -10.58 4.63
CA SER A 26 -4.33 -9.22 5.18
C SER A 26 -4.28 -9.18 6.72
N TYR A 27 -4.85 -10.18 7.39
CA TYR A 27 -4.91 -10.21 8.85
C TYR A 27 -3.57 -10.52 9.55
N SER A 28 -2.69 -11.29 8.92
CA SER A 28 -1.40 -11.69 9.50
C SER A 28 -0.20 -10.96 8.89
N SER A 29 -0.44 -10.14 7.87
CA SER A 29 0.61 -9.43 7.14
C SER A 29 1.13 -8.25 7.95
N THR A 30 2.39 -8.33 8.40
CA THR A 30 3.08 -7.19 9.01
C THR A 30 3.62 -6.24 7.94
N GLU A 31 3.82 -4.97 8.32
CA GLU A 31 4.45 -3.97 7.45
C GLU A 31 5.81 -4.47 6.93
N ASP A 32 6.66 -4.99 7.81
CA ASP A 32 7.98 -5.50 7.42
C ASP A 32 7.88 -6.65 6.39
N GLN A 33 6.94 -7.57 6.53
CA GLN A 33 6.71 -8.62 5.52
C GLN A 33 6.31 -8.05 4.16
N CYS A 34 5.45 -7.04 4.15
CA CYS A 34 5.02 -6.35 2.94
C CYS A 34 6.21 -5.67 2.24
N LEU A 35 7.03 -4.94 3.02
CA LEU A 35 8.23 -4.26 2.54
C LEU A 35 9.27 -5.25 1.98
N VAL A 36 9.52 -6.36 2.69
CA VAL A 36 10.45 -7.40 2.23
C VAL A 36 9.97 -8.05 0.95
N THR A 37 8.66 -8.29 0.83
CA THR A 37 8.10 -8.87 -0.40
C THR A 37 8.39 -7.97 -1.60
N CYS A 38 8.27 -6.65 -1.43
CA CYS A 38 8.66 -5.68 -2.46
C CYS A 38 10.17 -5.58 -2.73
N LEU A 39 11.02 -5.77 -1.72
CA LEU A 39 12.47 -5.79 -1.91
C LEU A 39 12.92 -7.04 -2.67
N LYS A 40 12.29 -8.19 -2.38
CA LYS A 40 12.55 -9.46 -3.07
C LYS A 40 12.05 -9.43 -4.51
N ASP A 41 10.93 -8.76 -4.78
CA ASP A 41 10.36 -8.67 -6.12
C ASP A 41 10.92 -7.49 -6.92
N THR A 42 11.70 -7.76 -7.96
CA THR A 42 12.30 -6.71 -8.81
C THR A 42 11.27 -5.88 -9.59
N ARG A 43 10.03 -6.35 -9.73
CA ARG A 43 8.93 -5.61 -10.36
C ARG A 43 8.34 -4.55 -9.44
N CYS A 44 8.43 -4.75 -8.13
CA CYS A 44 7.85 -3.82 -7.17
C CYS A 44 8.58 -2.47 -7.15
N LYS A 45 7.93 -1.42 -7.65
CA LYS A 45 8.42 -0.04 -7.56
C LYS A 45 7.87 0.68 -6.36
N THR A 46 6.70 0.29 -5.87
CA THR A 46 6.05 0.94 -4.74
C THR A 46 5.14 -0.04 -4.02
N VAL A 47 5.04 0.15 -2.71
CA VAL A 47 4.16 -0.59 -1.81
C VAL A 47 3.17 0.36 -1.20
N VAL A 48 1.93 -0.06 -1.09
CA VAL A 48 0.95 0.57 -0.21
C VAL A 48 0.69 -0.39 0.94
N TYR A 49 0.85 0.08 2.16
CA TYR A 49 0.50 -0.67 3.37
C TYR A 49 -0.37 0.19 4.27
N GLY A 50 -1.47 -0.36 4.77
CA GLY A 50 -2.31 0.36 5.70
C GLY A 50 -3.66 -0.26 5.98
N LEU A 51 -4.41 0.43 6.81
CA LEU A 51 -5.76 0.08 7.24
C LEU A 51 -6.78 0.55 6.22
N ILE A 52 -7.60 -0.37 5.76
CA ILE A 52 -8.46 -0.11 4.63
C ILE A 52 -9.89 -0.56 4.89
N GLY A 53 -10.83 0.37 4.69
CA GLY A 53 -12.27 0.13 4.84
C GLY A 53 -12.79 0.26 6.28
N GLY A 54 -12.07 0.95 7.16
CA GLY A 54 -12.50 1.21 8.55
C GLY A 54 -12.60 -0.04 9.42
N ARG A 55 -12.17 -1.20 8.91
CA ARG A 55 -11.98 -2.44 9.67
C ARG A 55 -10.48 -2.65 9.85
N ASP A 56 -10.08 -3.31 10.94
CA ASP A 56 -8.68 -3.63 11.30
C ASP A 56 -8.02 -4.65 10.35
N ILE A 57 -8.15 -4.41 9.06
CA ILE A 57 -7.64 -5.25 7.98
C ILE A 57 -6.50 -4.46 7.33
N PHE A 58 -5.27 -4.89 7.60
CA PHE A 58 -4.08 -4.34 6.96
C PHE A 58 -3.94 -4.93 5.57
N THR A 59 -3.87 -4.08 4.56
CA THR A 59 -3.66 -4.56 3.19
C THR A 59 -2.26 -4.18 2.72
N CYS A 60 -1.60 -5.13 2.06
CA CYS A 60 -0.34 -4.93 1.37
C CYS A 60 -0.59 -4.99 -0.13
N GLU A 61 -0.39 -3.88 -0.83
CA GLU A 61 -0.57 -3.76 -2.28
C GLU A 61 0.77 -3.39 -2.93
N LEU A 62 1.10 -4.08 -4.02
CA LEU A 62 2.36 -3.92 -4.76
C LEU A 62 2.08 -3.32 -6.12
N TYR A 63 2.86 -2.29 -6.47
CA TYR A 63 2.72 -1.54 -7.72
C TYR A 63 4.01 -1.60 -8.54
N GLU A 64 3.85 -1.75 -9.85
CA GLU A 64 4.94 -1.76 -10.83
C GLU A 64 5.27 -0.34 -11.33
N SER A 65 4.41 0.63 -11.04
CA SER A 65 4.55 2.04 -11.40
C SER A 65 4.01 2.95 -10.29
N MET A 66 4.43 4.22 -10.30
CA MET A 66 4.02 5.21 -9.31
C MET A 66 3.86 6.59 -9.94
N THR A 67 2.87 7.34 -9.46
CA THR A 67 2.71 8.77 -9.74
C THR A 67 2.59 9.57 -8.43
N VAL A 68 3.67 10.22 -8.01
CA VAL A 68 3.70 11.04 -6.77
C VAL A 68 2.77 12.27 -6.87
N ASN A 69 2.54 12.77 -8.08
CA ASN A 69 1.76 13.99 -8.30
C ASN A 69 0.23 13.78 -8.19
N GLN A 70 -0.25 12.54 -8.05
CA GLN A 70 -1.67 12.20 -8.05
C GLN A 70 -2.08 11.35 -6.83
N LEU A 71 -1.30 11.42 -5.75
CA LEU A 71 -1.60 10.66 -4.54
C LEU A 71 -2.90 11.15 -3.90
N ILE A 72 -3.75 10.21 -3.51
CA ILE A 72 -4.98 10.50 -2.78
C ILE A 72 -4.68 10.49 -1.28
N TYR A 73 -5.27 11.43 -0.53
CA TYR A 73 -5.19 11.40 0.92
C TYR A 73 -6.08 10.27 1.43
N VAL A 74 -5.50 9.31 2.17
CA VAL A 74 -6.24 8.21 2.79
C VAL A 74 -5.63 7.99 4.17
N PRO A 75 -6.37 8.28 5.26
CA PRO A 75 -5.83 8.16 6.60
C PRO A 75 -5.51 6.70 6.93
N ASN A 76 -4.40 6.49 7.66
CA ASN A 76 -3.88 5.17 8.05
C ASN A 76 -3.40 4.30 6.88
N VAL A 77 -3.11 4.91 5.73
CA VAL A 77 -2.52 4.24 4.57
C VAL A 77 -1.22 4.92 4.20
N ASN A 78 -0.15 4.15 4.11
CA ASN A 78 1.19 4.64 3.85
C ASN A 78 1.74 4.04 2.56
N ILE A 79 2.47 4.86 1.81
CA ILE A 79 3.19 4.47 0.61
C ILE A 79 4.67 4.35 0.93
N TYR A 80 5.30 3.25 0.49
CA TYR A 80 6.72 2.99 0.67
C TYR A 80 7.40 2.75 -0.68
N LEU A 81 8.42 3.55 -0.96
CA LEU A 81 9.24 3.41 -2.17
C LEU A 81 10.60 2.80 -1.81
N PRO A 82 10.96 1.63 -2.33
CA PRO A 82 12.27 1.03 -2.06
C PRO A 82 13.40 1.86 -2.67
N LYS A 83 14.34 2.29 -1.83
CA LYS A 83 15.60 2.95 -2.21
C LYS A 83 16.61 1.91 -2.70
N ARG A 84 16.35 1.32 -3.87
CA ARG A 84 17.20 0.25 -4.44
C ARG A 84 18.63 0.69 -4.78
N LYS A 85 18.85 1.99 -5.00
CA LYS A 85 20.17 2.54 -5.30
C LYS A 85 21.04 2.79 -4.06
N SER A 86 20.45 2.81 -2.87
CA SER A 86 21.24 2.87 -1.64
C SER A 86 21.64 1.46 -1.24
N ASP A 87 22.89 1.26 -0.83
CA ASP A 87 23.41 0.03 -0.21
C ASP A 87 22.71 -0.24 1.13
N CYS A 88 21.42 -0.52 1.07
CA CYS A 88 20.64 -0.82 2.25
C CYS A 88 20.96 -2.26 2.65
N LYS A 89 21.98 -2.41 3.51
CA LYS A 89 22.44 -3.68 4.07
C LYS A 89 21.50 -4.18 5.18
N VAL A 90 20.20 -4.23 4.91
CA VAL A 90 19.26 -4.82 5.87
C VAL A 90 19.17 -6.30 5.59
N TYR A 91 19.45 -7.11 6.61
CA TYR A 91 19.31 -8.55 6.52
C TYR A 91 17.82 -8.91 6.65
N TYR A 92 17.20 -9.34 5.54
CA TYR A 92 15.76 -9.67 5.50
C TYR A 92 15.48 -11.09 4.99
N GLU A 93 16.50 -11.93 4.84
CA GLU A 93 16.34 -13.31 4.35
C GLU A 93 15.42 -14.14 5.26
N HIS A 94 15.49 -13.93 6.58
CA HIS A 94 14.67 -14.61 7.58
C HIS A 94 13.18 -14.23 7.52
N ILE A 95 12.81 -13.15 6.82
CA ILE A 95 11.42 -12.73 6.70
C ILE A 95 10.76 -13.44 5.51
N GLN A 96 9.70 -14.19 5.80
CA GLN A 96 8.90 -14.86 4.77
C GLN A 96 8.18 -13.84 3.90
N SER A 97 8.25 -14.04 2.58
CA SER A 97 7.48 -13.26 1.62
C SER A 97 6.01 -13.64 1.68
N LEU A 98 5.13 -12.65 1.55
CA LEU A 98 3.69 -12.86 1.52
C LEU A 98 3.29 -13.49 0.18
N LYS A 99 2.25 -14.33 0.22
CA LYS A 99 1.65 -14.86 -1.01
C LYS A 99 0.86 -13.75 -1.69
N ILE A 100 1.27 -13.42 -2.91
CA ILE A 100 0.68 -12.36 -3.71
C ILE A 100 -0.40 -12.93 -4.63
N LEU A 101 -1.58 -12.34 -4.59
CA LEU A 101 -2.71 -12.65 -5.46
C LEU A 101 -3.06 -11.45 -6.33
N ASN A 102 -3.64 -11.74 -7.49
CA ASN A 102 -4.20 -10.69 -8.34
C ASN A 102 -5.62 -10.35 -7.84
N ARG A 103 -5.74 -9.31 -7.01
CA ARG A 103 -7.02 -8.76 -6.50
C ARG A 103 -7.25 -7.32 -6.95
N GLN A 104 -6.91 -7.02 -8.22
CA GLN A 104 -7.02 -5.67 -8.79
C GLN A 104 -8.42 -5.07 -8.69
N GLU A 105 -9.46 -5.88 -8.94
CA GLU A 105 -10.85 -5.41 -8.93
C GLU A 105 -11.32 -5.02 -7.53
N GLU A 106 -10.94 -5.80 -6.52
CA GLU A 106 -11.27 -5.51 -5.12
C GLU A 106 -10.65 -4.18 -4.68
N VAL A 107 -9.38 -3.95 -5.02
CA VAL A 107 -8.67 -2.70 -4.71
C VAL A 107 -9.31 -1.52 -5.44
N THR A 108 -9.64 -1.68 -6.72
CA THR A 108 -10.27 -0.62 -7.51
C THR A 108 -11.63 -0.25 -6.92
N LYS A 109 -12.47 -1.25 -6.62
CA LYS A 109 -13.81 -1.07 -6.04
C LYS A 109 -13.74 -0.34 -4.70
N ARG A 110 -12.83 -0.75 -3.83
CA ARG A 110 -12.54 -0.15 -2.53
C ARG A 110 -12.16 1.33 -2.64
N LYS A 111 -11.23 1.68 -3.52
CA LYS A 111 -10.81 3.07 -3.71
C LYS A 111 -11.95 3.92 -4.27
N MET A 112 -12.74 3.37 -5.18
CA MET A 112 -13.93 4.03 -5.71
C MET A 112 -14.95 4.31 -4.60
N THR A 113 -15.23 3.33 -3.73
CA THR A 113 -16.10 3.51 -2.56
C THR A 113 -15.57 4.61 -1.63
N TYR A 114 -14.26 4.65 -1.37
CA TYR A 114 -13.66 5.67 -0.53
C TYR A 114 -13.82 7.08 -1.12
N LEU A 115 -13.58 7.27 -2.43
CA LEU A 115 -13.78 8.55 -3.09
C LEU A 115 -15.26 9.00 -3.09
N ILE A 116 -16.20 8.05 -3.25
CA ILE A 116 -17.63 8.34 -3.15
C ILE A 116 -17.98 8.83 -1.74
N LEU A 117 -17.48 8.16 -0.69
CA LEU A 117 -17.70 8.55 0.69
C LEU A 117 -17.09 9.91 1.03
N LEU A 118 -15.91 10.24 0.49
CA LEU A 118 -15.28 11.56 0.65
C LEU A 118 -16.08 12.67 -0.05
N GLY A 119 -16.69 12.36 -1.20
CA GLY A 119 -17.53 13.31 -1.93
C GLY A 119 -18.89 13.53 -1.27
N GLN A 120 -19.35 12.60 -0.43
CA GLN A 120 -20.59 12.75 0.31
C GLN A 120 -20.40 13.76 1.44
N ARG A 121 -21.24 14.80 1.45
CA ARG A 121 -21.29 15.78 2.53
C ARG A 121 -21.59 15.03 3.83
N ASN A 122 -20.64 15.02 4.75
CA ASN A 122 -20.87 14.40 6.05
C ASN A 122 -21.92 15.23 6.81
N HIS A 123 -23.15 14.73 6.85
CA HIS A 123 -24.24 15.38 7.56
C HIS A 123 -23.99 15.51 9.07
N PHE A 124 -23.05 14.75 9.65
CA PHE A 124 -22.66 14.85 11.05
C PHE A 124 -21.49 15.81 11.29
N ALA A 125 -20.82 16.27 10.24
CA ALA A 125 -19.82 17.34 10.33
C ALA A 125 -20.53 18.70 10.34
N PHE A 126 -21.33 18.95 11.39
CA PHE A 126 -21.74 20.30 11.75
C PHE A 126 -20.55 20.96 12.44
N GLY A 127 -19.73 21.66 11.67
CA GLY A 127 -18.73 22.61 12.15
C GLY A 127 -19.12 24.00 11.66
#